data_AF-A0A366MI46-F1
#
_entry.id   AF-A0A366MI46-F1
#
_cell.length_a   1.000
_cell.length_b   1.000
_cell.length_c   1.000
_cell.angle_alpha   90.00
_cell.angle_beta   90.00
_cell.angle_gamma   90.00
#
_symmetry.space_group_name_H-M   'P 1'
#
loop_
_entity.id
_entity.type
_entity.pdbx_description
1 polymer ?
#
loop_
_entity_poly.entity_id
_entity_poly.type
_entity_poly.pdbx_seq_one_letter_code
_entity_poly.pdbx_strand_id
1 'polypeptide(L)'
;MDVYILIISILIMLFVIKKYNVLRTISYGGRLERDFRDCYIISYPKKDELHNKGEVFDINIDEFFKLNPKLKGKIPIEKRQGIKSLDALDIKLEIKERDRIKQKYSHLTKQKSKKKNKENV
;
A
#
# COMPACT_ATOMS: atom_id res chain seq x y z
N MET A 1 -1.47 38.65 29.08
CA MET A 1 -1.51 37.21 29.44
C MET A 1 -2.01 36.37 28.27
N ASP A 2 -3.08 36.78 27.60
CA ASP A 2 -3.73 35.98 26.54
C ASP A 2 -2.83 35.68 25.34
N VAL A 3 -2.02 36.64 24.89
CA VAL A 3 -1.08 36.44 23.78
C VAL A 3 -0.01 35.39 24.13
N TYR A 4 0.49 35.40 25.38
CA TYR A 4 1.48 34.42 25.83
C TYR A 4 0.88 33.01 25.94
N ILE A 5 -0.38 32.90 26.40
CA ILE A 5 -1.12 31.64 26.44
C ILE A 5 -1.33 31.09 25.02
N LEU A 6 -1.67 31.97 24.07
CA LEU A 6 -1.81 31.62 22.65
C LEU A 6 -0.50 31.09 22.05
N ILE A 7 0.62 31.78 22.32
CA ILE A 7 1.95 31.37 21.84
C ILE A 7 2.35 30.00 22.43
N ILE A 8 2.14 29.80 23.74
CA ILE A 8 2.45 28.53 24.41
C ILE A 8 1.59 27.40 23.85
N SER A 9 0.30 27.65 23.61
CA SER A 9 -0.62 26.68 22.99
C SER A 9 -0.17 26.25 21.60
N ILE A 10 0.23 27.20 20.75
CA ILE A 10 0.76 26.92 19.41
C ILE A 10 2.05 26.09 19.48
N LEU A 11 2.97 26.43 20.39
CA LEU A 11 4.23 25.69 20.56
C LEU A 11 4.01 24.25 21.02
N ILE A 12 3.08 24.03 21.95
CA ILE A 12 2.70 22.68 22.40
C ILE A 12 2.10 21.89 21.23
N MET A 13 1.23 22.51 20.43
CA MET A 13 0.59 21.87 19.29
C MET A 13 1.62 21.48 18.22
N LEU A 14 2.57 22.36 17.90
CA LEU A 14 3.69 22.07 16.99
C LEU A 14 4.60 20.96 17.54
N PHE A 15 4.87 20.95 18.85
CA PHE A 15 5.66 19.90 19.50
C PHE A 15 4.98 18.54 19.39
N VAL A 16 3.66 18.46 19.61
CA VAL A 16 2.88 17.23 19.46
C VAL A 16 2.91 16.76 17.99
N ILE A 17 2.69 17.66 17.02
CA ILE A 17 2.76 17.31 15.59
C ILE A 17 4.13 16.73 15.22
N LYS A 18 5.22 17.36 15.69
CA LYS A 18 6.60 16.94 15.43
C LYS A 18 6.92 15.61 16.12
N LYS A 19 6.55 15.44 17.39
CA LYS A 19 6.89 14.27 18.21
C LYS A 19 6.15 13.01 17.76
N TYR A 20 4.86 13.13 17.47
CA TYR A 20 4.03 12.01 17.03
C TYR A 20 4.05 11.81 15.51
N ASN A 21 4.85 12.61 14.78
CA ASN A 21 5.02 12.52 13.33
C ASN A 21 3.66 12.45 12.60
N VAL A 22 2.68 13.21 13.10
CA VAL A 22 1.26 13.10 12.70
C VAL A 22 1.09 13.41 11.22
N LEU A 23 1.94 14.27 10.66
CA LEU A 23 2.01 14.55 9.22
C LEU A 23 2.33 13.32 8.38
N ARG A 24 3.17 12.40 8.90
CA ARG A 24 3.48 11.14 8.23
C ARG A 24 2.28 10.21 8.26
N THR A 25 1.62 10.08 9.40
CA THR A 25 0.40 9.25 9.56
C THR A 25 -0.75 9.74 8.69
N ILE A 26 -0.94 11.05 8.57
CA ILE A 26 -1.93 11.66 7.64
C ILE A 26 -1.53 11.43 6.18
N SER A 27 -0.22 11.46 5.86
CA SER A 27 0.30 11.13 4.52
C SER A 27 0.21 9.64 4.18
N TYR A 28 0.08 8.75 5.16
CA TYR A 28 0.05 7.31 4.96
C TYR A 28 -1.35 6.78 4.62
N GLY A 29 -2.42 7.51 4.94
CA GLY A 29 -3.78 7.16 4.53
C GLY A 29 -4.07 7.61 3.10
N GLY A 30 -3.88 6.73 2.12
CA GLY A 30 -4.52 6.89 0.80
C GLY A 30 -3.73 7.60 -0.29
N ARG A 31 -2.40 7.68 -0.21
CA ARG A 31 -1.59 7.99 -1.40
C ARG A 31 -1.34 6.71 -2.19
N LEU A 32 -2.32 6.33 -3.00
CA LEU A 32 -2.10 5.49 -4.18
C LEU A 32 -0.92 6.12 -4.93
N GLU A 33 0.21 5.43 -5.02
CA GLU A 33 1.39 6.05 -5.62
C GLU A 33 1.04 6.28 -7.10
N ARG A 34 1.02 7.55 -7.53
CA ARG A 34 0.51 7.96 -8.86
C ARG A 34 1.17 7.23 -10.03
N ASP A 35 2.34 6.64 -9.77
CA ASP A 35 3.11 5.89 -10.75
C ASP A 35 2.70 4.41 -10.90
N PHE A 36 1.94 3.83 -9.96
CA PHE A 36 1.47 2.43 -9.96
C PHE A 36 2.56 1.34 -10.16
N ARG A 37 3.84 1.73 -10.13
CA ARG A 37 4.99 0.85 -10.43
C ARG A 37 5.19 -0.26 -9.39
N ASP A 38 4.78 0.02 -8.16
CA ASP A 38 4.91 -0.89 -7.02
C ASP A 38 3.57 -1.58 -6.68
N CYS A 39 2.62 -1.56 -7.63
CA CYS A 39 1.31 -2.18 -7.50
C CYS A 39 1.27 -3.55 -8.18
N TYR A 40 0.52 -4.48 -7.61
CA TYR A 40 0.17 -5.75 -8.24
C TYR A 40 -1.26 -6.11 -7.91
N ILE A 41 -1.92 -6.86 -8.77
CA ILE A 41 -3.31 -7.29 -8.56
C ILE A 41 -3.31 -8.80 -8.30
N ILE A 42 -4.02 -9.23 -7.27
CA ILE A 42 -4.37 -10.63 -7.06
C ILE A 42 -5.83 -10.80 -7.45
N SER A 43 -6.08 -11.59 -8.49
CA SER A 43 -7.43 -11.87 -8.97
C SER A 43 -7.90 -13.21 -8.42
N TYR A 44 -8.95 -13.17 -7.60
CA TYR A 44 -9.64 -14.36 -7.08
C TYR A 44 -10.96 -14.55 -7.84
N PRO A 45 -11.56 -15.76 -7.82
CA PRO A 45 -12.78 -16.01 -8.57
C PRO A 45 -13.99 -15.17 -8.11
N LYS A 46 -13.94 -14.67 -6.87
CA LYS A 46 -15.02 -13.88 -6.26
C LYS A 46 -14.70 -12.39 -6.12
N LYS A 47 -13.42 -12.00 -6.19
CA LYS A 47 -12.98 -10.62 -5.95
C LYS A 47 -11.58 -10.37 -6.48
N ASP A 48 -11.27 -9.13 -6.79
CA ASP A 48 -9.91 -8.72 -7.16
C ASP A 48 -9.34 -7.79 -6.10
N GLU A 49 -8.09 -8.01 -5.74
CA GLU A 49 -7.36 -7.21 -4.75
C GLU A 49 -6.23 -6.45 -5.45
N LEU A 50 -6.24 -5.13 -5.38
CA LEU A 50 -5.11 -4.28 -5.74
C LEU A 50 -4.22 -4.07 -4.51
N HIS A 51 -3.00 -4.54 -4.61
CA HIS A 51 -1.99 -4.39 -3.57
C HIS A 51 -1.07 -3.22 -3.94
N ASN A 52 -0.99 -2.21 -3.08
CA ASN A 52 -0.11 -1.06 -3.24
C ASN A 52 0.64 -0.77 -1.94
N LYS A 53 1.95 -0.99 -1.92
CA LYS A 53 2.84 -0.65 -0.78
C LYS A 53 2.35 -1.12 0.61
N GLY A 54 1.65 -2.26 0.66
CA GLY A 54 1.15 -2.85 1.90
C GLY A 54 -0.31 -2.51 2.21
N GLU A 55 -0.94 -1.64 1.43
CA GLU A 55 -2.38 -1.45 1.42
C GLU A 55 -3.03 -2.39 0.40
N VAL A 56 -4.24 -2.88 0.73
CA VAL A 56 -5.03 -3.78 -0.10
C VAL A 56 -6.37 -3.12 -0.36
N PHE A 57 -6.74 -2.99 -1.63
CA PHE A 57 -8.00 -2.42 -2.07
C PHE A 57 -8.79 -3.49 -2.82
N ASP A 58 -10.01 -3.77 -2.41
CA ASP A 58 -10.92 -4.59 -3.22
C ASP A 58 -11.39 -3.75 -4.42
N ILE A 59 -11.16 -4.26 -5.63
CA ILE A 59 -11.48 -3.57 -6.90
C ILE A 59 -12.23 -4.51 -7.84
N ASN A 60 -12.90 -3.93 -8.83
CA ASN A 60 -13.31 -4.64 -10.04
C ASN A 60 -12.27 -4.36 -11.14
N ILE A 61 -11.59 -5.40 -11.64
CA ILE A 61 -10.53 -5.24 -12.65
C ILE A 61 -11.01 -4.52 -13.91
N ASP A 62 -12.20 -4.86 -14.41
CA ASP A 62 -12.71 -4.31 -15.67
C ASP A 62 -13.03 -2.82 -15.51
N GLU A 63 -13.69 -2.45 -14.41
CA GLU A 63 -13.99 -1.06 -14.10
C GLU A 63 -12.70 -0.26 -13.83
N PHE A 64 -11.75 -0.84 -13.09
CA PHE A 64 -10.47 -0.20 -12.78
C PHE A 64 -9.69 0.16 -14.05
N PHE A 65 -9.59 -0.77 -15.02
CA PHE A 65 -8.90 -0.50 -16.27
C PHE A 65 -9.72 0.32 -17.26
N LYS A 66 -11.05 0.34 -17.15
CA LYS A 66 -11.90 1.28 -17.90
C LYS A 66 -11.63 2.72 -17.47
N LEU A 67 -11.50 2.97 -16.18
CA LEU A 67 -11.13 4.28 -15.63
C LEU A 67 -9.65 4.62 -15.86
N ASN A 68 -8.78 3.61 -15.89
CA ASN A 68 -7.32 3.78 -16.02
C ASN A 68 -6.73 2.95 -17.17
N PRO A 69 -7.09 3.21 -18.45
CA PRO A 69 -6.67 2.38 -19.57
C PRO A 69 -5.14 2.36 -19.76
N LYS A 70 -4.44 3.43 -19.34
CA LYS A 70 -2.98 3.56 -19.40
C LYS A 70 -2.22 2.60 -18.48
N LEU A 71 -2.91 1.99 -17.51
CA LEU A 71 -2.33 1.04 -16.55
C LEU A 71 -2.52 -0.41 -16.99
N LYS A 72 -3.40 -0.65 -17.98
CA LYS A 72 -3.64 -1.98 -18.54
C LYS A 72 -2.33 -2.51 -19.14
N GLY A 73 -1.88 -3.68 -18.67
CA GLY A 73 -0.61 -4.29 -19.07
C GLY A 73 0.65 -3.79 -18.34
N LYS A 74 0.54 -2.74 -17.52
CA LYS A 74 1.67 -2.26 -16.68
C LYS A 74 1.66 -2.86 -15.28
N ILE A 75 0.48 -3.15 -14.76
CA ILE A 75 0.31 -3.77 -13.44
C ILE A 75 0.24 -5.29 -13.64
N PRO A 76 1.12 -6.07 -12.98
CA PRO A 76 1.06 -7.53 -13.04
C PRO A 76 -0.20 -8.05 -12.34
N ILE A 77 -0.86 -9.02 -12.97
CA ILE A 77 -2.07 -9.66 -12.45
C ILE A 77 -1.75 -11.13 -12.17
N GLU A 78 -1.81 -11.52 -10.91
CA GLU A 78 -1.67 -12.90 -10.44
C GLU A 78 -3.06 -13.51 -10.28
N LYS A 79 -3.42 -14.46 -11.16
CA LYS A 79 -4.71 -15.17 -11.07
C LYS A 79 -4.62 -16.30 -10.05
N ARG A 80 -5.62 -16.40 -9.18
CA ARG A 80 -5.70 -17.38 -8.10
C ARG A 80 -7.08 -18.04 -8.11
N GLN A 81 -7.12 -19.30 -7.68
CA GLN A 81 -8.37 -20.04 -7.49
C GLN A 81 -8.99 -19.79 -6.10
N GLY A 82 -8.23 -19.17 -5.19
CA GLY A 82 -8.65 -18.96 -3.81
C GLY A 82 -8.67 -20.26 -3.00
N ILE A 83 -9.29 -20.19 -1.82
CA ILE A 83 -9.47 -21.34 -0.93
C ILE A 83 -10.55 -22.25 -1.53
N LYS A 84 -10.18 -23.48 -1.87
CA LYS A 84 -11.10 -24.48 -2.47
C LYS A 84 -11.99 -25.15 -1.44
N SER A 85 -11.43 -25.51 -0.28
CA SER A 85 -12.10 -26.13 0.85
C SER A 85 -11.78 -25.41 2.15
N LEU A 86 -12.63 -25.54 3.18
CA LEU A 86 -12.33 -25.10 4.55
C LEU A 86 -11.29 -25.98 5.26
N ASP A 87 -10.69 -26.93 4.55
CA ASP A 87 -9.63 -27.78 5.07
C ASP A 87 -8.40 -26.96 5.49
N ALA A 88 -7.85 -27.30 6.66
CA ALA A 88 -6.70 -26.61 7.23
C ALA A 88 -5.44 -26.65 6.32
N LEU A 89 -5.32 -27.66 5.46
CA LEU A 89 -4.24 -27.78 4.48
C LEU A 89 -4.38 -26.75 3.35
N ASP A 90 -5.59 -26.55 2.83
CA ASP A 90 -5.87 -25.57 1.78
C ASP A 90 -5.63 -24.15 2.26
N ILE A 91 -6.01 -23.86 3.51
CA ILE A 91 -5.74 -22.56 4.15
C ILE A 91 -4.23 -22.33 4.28
N LYS A 92 -3.46 -23.33 4.75
CA LYS A 92 -1.99 -23.23 4.86
C LYS A 92 -1.31 -23.01 3.51
N LEU A 93 -1.77 -23.71 2.47
CA LEU A 93 -1.25 -23.54 1.11
C LEU A 93 -1.52 -22.12 0.60
N GLU A 94 -2.72 -21.60 0.80
CA GLU A 94 -3.06 -20.24 0.37
C GLU A 94 -2.23 -19.18 1.11
N ILE A 95 -2.03 -19.32 2.43
CA ILE A 95 -1.16 -18.42 3.20
C ILE A 95 0.27 -18.44 2.66
N LYS A 96 0.84 -19.63 2.46
CA LYS A 96 2.21 -19.79 1.94
C LYS A 96 2.38 -19.14 0.56
N GLU A 97 1.37 -19.25 -0.28
CA GLU A 97 1.38 -18.64 -1.60
C GLU A 97 1.22 -17.12 -1.54
N ARG A 98 0.36 -16.58 -0.66
CA ARG A 98 0.27 -15.14 -0.41
C ARG A 98 1.62 -14.58 0.07
N ASP A 99 2.33 -15.30 0.93
CA ASP A 99 3.67 -14.92 1.37
C ASP A 99 4.69 -14.94 0.23
N ARG A 100 4.63 -15.94 -0.66
CA ARG A 100 5.48 -15.99 -1.87
C ARG A 100 5.23 -14.80 -2.80
N ILE A 101 3.98 -14.44 -3.05
CA ILE A 101 3.61 -13.28 -3.88
C ILE A 101 4.12 -12.00 -3.23
N LYS A 102 3.90 -11.84 -1.92
CA LYS A 102 4.39 -10.69 -1.16
C LYS A 102 5.90 -10.57 -1.24
N GLN A 103 6.63 -11.69 -1.16
CA GLN A 103 8.09 -11.70 -1.31
C GLN A 103 8.54 -11.38 -2.73
N LYS A 104 7.89 -11.96 -3.75
CA LYS A 104 8.15 -11.68 -5.18
C LYS A 104 8.09 -10.18 -5.48
N TYR A 105 7.05 -9.52 -4.97
CA TYR A 105 6.85 -8.08 -5.17
C TYR A 105 7.49 -7.21 -4.06
N SER A 106 8.15 -7.80 -3.05
CA SER A 106 8.87 -7.05 -2.01
C SER A 106 10.10 -6.31 -2.52
N HIS A 107 10.66 -6.72 -3.66
CA HIS A 107 11.80 -6.05 -4.28
C HIS A 107 11.44 -4.70 -4.90
N LEU A 108 10.18 -4.54 -5.35
CA LEU A 108 9.65 -3.27 -5.87
C LEU A 108 9.69 -2.18 -4.78
N THR A 109 9.28 -2.53 -3.56
CA THR A 109 9.29 -1.60 -2.43
C THR A 109 10.69 -1.32 -1.87
N LYS A 110 11.63 -2.28 -1.95
CA LYS A 110 13.00 -2.16 -1.40
C LYS A 110 13.98 -1.38 -2.29
N GLN A 111 13.81 -1.34 -3.62
CA GLN A 111 14.76 -0.61 -4.48
C GLN A 111 14.75 0.92 -4.24
N LYS A 112 13.58 1.50 -3.90
CA LYS A 112 13.48 2.95 -3.64
C LYS A 112 14.17 3.40 -2.35
N SER A 113 14.23 2.58 -1.29
CA SER A 113 14.90 2.99 -0.05
C SER A 113 16.42 3.15 -0.25
N LYS A 114 17.04 2.31 -1.10
CA LYS A 114 18.45 2.48 -1.50
C LYS A 114 18.69 3.67 -2.42
N LYS A 115 17.77 3.97 -3.36
CA LYS A 115 17.93 5.09 -4.29
C LYS A 115 17.75 6.45 -3.60
N LYS A 116 16.78 6.58 -2.69
CA LYS A 116 16.54 7.81 -1.92
C LYS A 116 17.70 8.18 -0.98
N ASN A 117 18.48 7.20 -0.53
CA ASN A 117 19.69 7.44 0.26
C ASN A 117 20.90 7.87 -0.58
N LYS A 118 20.90 7.67 -1.91
CA LYS A 118 21.99 8.12 -2.79
C LYS A 118 21.78 9.51 -3.38
N GLU A 119 20.53 9.97 -3.48
CA GLU A 119 20.23 11.33 -3.95
C GLU A 119 20.34 12.38 -2.82
N ASN A 120 20.47 11.95 -1.57
CA ASN A 120 20.64 12.79 -0.38
C ASN A 120 22.07 12.77 0.20
N VAL A 121 23.06 12.29 -0.56
CA VAL A 121 24.50 12.34 -0.22
C VAL A 121 25.22 13.21 -1.23
#